data_AF-A0A4Q2INH1-F1
#
_entry.id   AF-A0A4Q2INH1-F1
#
_cell.length_a   1.000
_cell.length_b   1.000
_cell.length_c   1.000
_cell.angle_alpha   90.00
_cell.angle_beta   90.00
_cell.angle_gamma   90.00
#
_symmetry.space_group_name_H-M   'P 1'
#
loop_
_entity.id
_entity.type
_entity.pdbx_description
1 polymer ?
#
loop_
_entity_poly.entity_id
_entity_poly.type
_entity_poly.pdbx_seq_one_letter_code
_entity_poly.pdbx_strand_id
1 'polypeptide(L)'
;MAWCDSQTWLMNALKQDWYRRLLDATSMEPVAKGDRLKILRPNAMPWELSRQGILKHLFNEKLSRHMEPVDAYMLMIPPGSRSGKHRHLGDESLYVAEGDGYVLYQDCDVEITDAYRWKQQDEVKRHDWKTGDVFYIPPNTVHQFFNSDSERPARLISATSCIYQKLGLNDIQQLEDAPEYRPGVALNNDNVVHYMRAKQRKPVN
;
A
#
# COMPACT_ATOMS: atom_id res chain seq x y z
N MET A 1 -6.54 -34.11 43.35
CA MET A 1 -5.48 -33.09 43.33
C MET A 1 -5.93 -31.99 42.39
N ALA A 2 -6.40 -30.86 42.92
CA ALA A 2 -6.70 -29.69 42.10
C ALA A 2 -5.37 -29.14 41.57
N TRP A 3 -5.31 -28.94 40.27
CA TRP A 3 -4.17 -28.45 39.52
C TRP A 3 -3.55 -27.23 40.22
N CYS A 4 -2.26 -27.27 40.51
CA CYS A 4 -1.52 -26.23 41.26
C CYS A 4 -1.77 -24.81 40.74
N ASP A 5 -1.99 -24.65 39.44
CA ASP A 5 -2.27 -23.36 38.80
C ASP A 5 -3.62 -22.75 39.22
N SER A 6 -4.60 -23.58 39.59
CA SER A 6 -5.93 -23.11 40.00
C SER A 6 -5.90 -22.27 41.28
N GLN A 7 -5.00 -22.60 42.22
CA GLN A 7 -4.80 -21.77 43.42
C GLN A 7 -4.23 -20.40 43.05
N THR A 8 -3.29 -20.34 42.11
CA THR A 8 -2.72 -19.09 41.58
C THR A 8 -3.75 -18.24 40.84
N TRP A 9 -4.61 -18.86 40.01
CA TRP A 9 -5.66 -18.14 39.29
C TRP A 9 -6.74 -17.55 40.21
N LEU A 10 -7.04 -18.23 41.32
CA LEU A 10 -8.03 -17.79 42.31
C LEU A 10 -7.56 -16.58 43.14
N MET A 11 -6.26 -16.26 43.15
CA MET A 11 -5.73 -15.06 43.81
C MET A 11 -6.09 -13.76 43.06
N ASN A 12 -6.52 -13.84 41.80
CA ASN A 12 -6.89 -12.67 41.01
C ASN A 12 -8.36 -12.26 41.22
N ALA A 13 -8.56 -11.06 41.76
CA ALA A 13 -9.89 -10.48 42.02
C ALA A 13 -10.53 -9.81 40.78
N LEU A 14 -9.79 -9.64 39.67
CA LEU A 14 -10.32 -9.01 38.46
C LEU A 14 -11.37 -9.91 37.80
N LYS A 15 -12.61 -9.43 37.74
CA LYS A 15 -13.71 -10.03 36.96
C LYS A 15 -14.09 -9.08 35.84
N GLN A 16 -14.24 -9.61 34.64
CA GLN A 16 -14.59 -8.86 33.43
C GLN A 16 -15.60 -9.65 32.61
N ASP A 17 -16.40 -8.96 31.81
CA ASP A 17 -17.48 -9.50 30.98
C ASP A 17 -17.22 -9.24 29.49
N TRP A 18 -15.95 -9.08 29.08
CA TRP A 18 -15.57 -8.71 27.72
C TRP A 18 -16.20 -9.57 26.63
N TYR A 19 -16.25 -10.90 26.84
CA TYR A 19 -16.86 -11.80 25.88
C TYR A 19 -18.39 -11.62 25.78
N ARG A 20 -19.06 -11.36 26.91
CA ARG A 20 -20.50 -11.03 26.91
C ARG A 20 -20.75 -9.72 26.16
N ARG A 21 -19.96 -8.67 26.44
CA ARG A 21 -20.06 -7.40 25.70
C ARG A 21 -19.78 -7.56 24.21
N LEU A 22 -18.83 -8.42 23.84
CA LEU A 22 -18.56 -8.77 22.45
C LEU A 22 -19.78 -9.43 21.79
N LEU A 23 -20.38 -10.42 22.46
CA LEU A 23 -21.61 -11.06 21.97
C LEU A 23 -22.77 -10.05 21.83
N ASP A 24 -22.96 -9.17 22.81
CA ASP A 24 -23.98 -8.12 22.79
C ASP A 24 -23.74 -7.12 21.64
N ALA A 25 -22.50 -6.70 21.40
CA ALA A 25 -22.13 -5.81 20.31
C ALA A 25 -22.35 -6.46 18.92
N THR A 26 -22.04 -7.76 18.78
CA THR A 26 -22.25 -8.48 17.52
C THR A 26 -23.72 -8.78 17.23
N SER A 27 -24.57 -8.83 18.25
CA SER A 27 -25.99 -9.18 18.13
C SER A 27 -26.92 -7.97 17.97
N MET A 28 -26.48 -6.75 18.31
CA MET A 28 -27.37 -5.58 18.38
C MET A 28 -27.06 -4.39 17.45
N GLU A 29 -25.95 -4.34 16.70
CA GLU A 29 -25.67 -3.17 15.86
C GLU A 29 -26.01 -3.36 14.37
N PRO A 30 -27.05 -2.69 13.83
CA PRO A 30 -27.02 -2.28 12.43
C PRO A 30 -25.93 -1.21 12.33
N VAL A 31 -24.73 -1.63 11.92
CA VAL A 31 -23.57 -0.75 11.73
C VAL A 31 -24.02 0.56 11.08
N ALA A 32 -23.70 1.69 11.72
CA ALA A 32 -24.13 3.02 11.31
C ALA A 32 -23.96 3.19 9.79
N LYS A 33 -25.08 3.35 9.08
CA LYS A 33 -25.15 3.39 7.60
C LYS A 33 -24.29 4.48 6.94
N GLY A 34 -23.80 5.47 7.70
CA GLY A 34 -23.04 6.62 7.20
C GLY A 34 -21.58 6.30 6.80
N ASP A 35 -20.93 5.32 7.43
CA ASP A 35 -19.49 5.07 7.29
C ASP A 35 -19.15 3.92 6.31
N ARG A 36 -20.16 3.37 5.65
CA ARG A 36 -20.09 2.17 4.80
C ARG A 36 -20.63 2.46 3.41
N LEU A 37 -19.91 3.31 2.68
CA LEU A 37 -20.24 3.62 1.29
C LEU A 37 -20.06 2.38 0.41
N LYS A 38 -21.13 2.00 -0.30
CA LYS A 38 -21.11 0.88 -1.27
C LYS A 38 -20.44 1.26 -2.59
N ILE A 39 -20.49 2.54 -2.96
CA ILE A 39 -19.91 3.06 -4.20
C ILE A 39 -19.08 4.29 -3.85
N LEU A 40 -17.77 4.23 -4.09
CA LEU A 40 -16.88 5.39 -4.07
C LEU A 40 -16.88 6.03 -5.46
N ARG A 41 -17.16 7.33 -5.53
CA ARG A 41 -17.12 8.10 -6.76
C ARG A 41 -15.73 8.72 -6.97
N PRO A 42 -15.28 8.98 -8.21
CA PRO A 42 -13.92 9.49 -8.47
C PRO A 42 -13.55 10.81 -7.76
N ASN A 43 -14.54 11.63 -7.40
CA ASN A 43 -14.36 12.88 -6.64
C ASN A 43 -14.12 12.65 -5.14
N ALA A 44 -14.48 11.49 -4.61
CA ALA A 44 -14.22 11.09 -3.23
C ALA A 44 -12.87 10.38 -3.06
N MET A 45 -12.22 9.99 -4.16
CA MET A 45 -10.89 9.36 -4.17
C MET A 45 -9.82 10.46 -4.09
N PRO A 46 -9.06 10.61 -3.00
CA PRO A 46 -8.08 11.68 -2.90
C PRO A 46 -6.83 11.43 -3.74
N TRP A 47 -6.21 12.52 -4.18
CA TRP A 47 -4.87 12.52 -4.76
C TRP A 47 -3.84 12.85 -3.69
N GLU A 48 -2.64 12.26 -3.80
CA GLU A 48 -1.52 12.51 -2.90
C GLU A 48 -0.21 12.61 -3.68
N LEU A 49 0.65 13.56 -3.31
CA LEU A 49 2.07 13.53 -3.65
C LEU A 49 2.84 12.99 -2.44
N SER A 50 3.15 11.70 -2.47
CA SER A 50 3.92 11.06 -1.39
C SER A 50 5.36 10.84 -1.82
N ARG A 51 6.20 10.39 -0.88
CA ARG A 51 7.57 9.96 -1.18
C ARG A 51 7.60 8.82 -2.19
N GLN A 52 6.54 8.01 -2.27
CA GLN A 52 6.42 6.91 -3.21
C GLN A 52 6.01 7.36 -4.62
N GLY A 53 5.33 8.50 -4.75
CA GLY A 53 4.95 9.08 -6.03
C GLY A 53 3.61 9.79 -6.00
N ILE A 54 3.00 9.94 -7.17
CA ILE A 54 1.68 10.54 -7.32
C ILE A 54 0.64 9.43 -7.21
N LEU A 55 -0.14 9.44 -6.13
CA LEU A 55 -1.09 8.40 -5.81
C LEU A 55 -2.52 8.91 -5.95
N LYS A 56 -3.41 8.08 -6.48
CA LYS A 56 -4.86 8.24 -6.39
C LYS A 56 -5.41 7.11 -5.53
N HIS A 57 -5.85 7.43 -4.33
CA HIS A 57 -6.40 6.43 -3.39
C HIS A 57 -7.75 5.94 -3.89
N LEU A 58 -7.82 4.67 -4.30
CA LEU A 58 -9.03 4.08 -4.88
C LEU A 58 -9.99 3.61 -3.78
N PHE A 59 -9.45 2.90 -2.79
CA PHE A 59 -10.16 2.54 -1.57
C PHE A 59 -9.19 2.22 -0.43
N ASN A 60 -9.64 2.51 0.79
CA ASN A 60 -9.02 2.13 2.05
C ASN A 60 -10.06 2.32 3.18
N GLU A 61 -9.72 1.91 4.40
CA GLU A 61 -10.61 2.04 5.57
C GLU A 61 -11.04 3.49 5.88
N LYS A 62 -10.25 4.50 5.47
CA LYS A 62 -10.53 5.93 5.70
C LYS A 62 -11.56 6.47 4.71
N LEU A 63 -11.76 5.79 3.58
CA LEU A 63 -12.75 6.13 2.56
C LEU A 63 -14.07 5.38 2.77
N SER A 64 -14.02 4.11 3.18
CA SER A 64 -15.21 3.32 3.51
C SER A 64 -14.85 2.10 4.36
N ARG A 65 -15.60 1.87 5.44
CA ARG A 65 -15.42 0.68 6.30
C ARG A 65 -15.76 -0.66 5.62
N HIS A 66 -16.33 -0.65 4.41
CA HIS A 66 -16.48 -1.87 3.62
C HIS A 66 -15.15 -2.41 3.07
N MET A 67 -14.13 -1.56 2.99
CA MET A 67 -12.84 -1.84 2.37
C MET A 67 -11.74 -2.06 3.41
N GLU A 68 -12.12 -2.43 4.63
CA GLU A 68 -11.21 -2.62 5.76
C GLU A 68 -10.06 -3.65 5.60
N PRO A 69 -10.14 -4.72 4.79
CA PRO A 69 -9.06 -5.69 4.72
C PRO A 69 -8.01 -5.40 3.64
N VAL A 70 -8.30 -4.49 2.70
CA VAL A 70 -7.44 -4.23 1.54
C VAL A 70 -7.36 -2.74 1.28
N ASP A 71 -6.15 -2.23 1.11
CA ASP A 71 -5.90 -0.88 0.64
C ASP A 71 -5.49 -0.94 -0.83
N ALA A 72 -6.03 -0.01 -1.63
CA ALA A 72 -5.67 0.11 -3.03
C ALA A 72 -5.51 1.57 -3.46
N TYR A 73 -4.48 1.80 -4.27
CA TYR A 73 -4.19 3.08 -4.88
C TYR A 73 -3.75 2.89 -6.33
N MET A 74 -3.98 3.90 -7.16
CA MET A 74 -3.38 3.97 -8.47
C MET A 74 -2.12 4.83 -8.37
N LEU A 75 -0.96 4.22 -8.65
CA LEU A 75 0.31 4.88 -8.81
C LEU A 75 0.40 5.45 -10.22
N MET A 76 0.67 6.75 -10.30
CA MET A 76 0.93 7.43 -11.55
C MET A 76 2.42 7.74 -11.67
N ILE A 77 3.02 7.33 -12.78
CA ILE A 77 4.43 7.57 -13.06
C ILE A 77 4.53 8.49 -14.28
N PRO A 78 5.05 9.73 -14.14
CA PRO A 78 5.20 10.65 -15.26
C PRO A 78 6.07 10.10 -16.41
N PRO A 79 6.00 10.72 -17.59
CA PRO A 79 6.79 10.30 -18.74
C PRO A 79 8.30 10.24 -18.45
N GLY A 80 8.91 9.07 -18.63
CA GLY A 80 10.32 8.80 -18.39
C GLY A 80 10.76 8.87 -16.92
N SER A 81 9.81 8.86 -15.98
CA SER A 81 10.07 8.96 -14.54
C SER A 81 10.03 7.59 -13.83
N ARG A 82 10.10 7.60 -12.50
CA ARG A 82 10.08 6.43 -11.63
C ARG A 82 9.32 6.68 -10.34
N SER A 83 8.86 5.62 -9.69
CA SER A 83 8.36 5.69 -8.32
C SER A 83 9.49 5.95 -7.33
N GLY A 84 9.12 6.16 -6.07
CA GLY A 84 10.03 5.93 -4.96
C GLY A 84 10.49 4.48 -4.90
N LYS A 85 11.58 4.23 -4.18
CA LYS A 85 12.07 2.88 -3.85
C LYS A 85 11.72 2.59 -2.41
N HIS A 86 11.02 1.49 -2.18
CA HIS A 86 10.63 1.11 -0.83
C HIS A 86 10.64 -0.39 -0.64
N ARG A 87 10.48 -0.80 0.62
CA ARG A 87 10.25 -2.17 1.06
C ARG A 87 9.11 -2.14 2.04
N HIS A 88 8.30 -3.19 2.06
CA HIS A 88 7.31 -3.39 3.09
C HIS A 88 7.16 -4.86 3.46
N LEU A 89 6.75 -5.13 4.70
CA LEU A 89 6.53 -6.51 5.17
C LEU A 89 5.37 -7.19 4.46
N GLY A 90 4.30 -6.46 4.16
CA GLY A 90 3.16 -7.01 3.42
C GLY A 90 3.53 -7.37 1.98
N ASP A 91 2.75 -8.26 1.37
CA ASP A 91 2.77 -8.46 -0.07
C ASP A 91 2.00 -7.35 -0.79
N GLU A 92 2.28 -7.17 -2.08
CA GLU A 92 1.58 -6.22 -2.93
C GLU A 92 1.30 -6.85 -4.29
N SER A 93 0.07 -6.69 -4.78
CA SER A 93 -0.31 -7.09 -6.14
C SER A 93 -0.62 -5.84 -6.94
N LEU A 94 -0.15 -5.80 -8.17
CA LEU A 94 -0.36 -4.66 -9.02
C LEU A 94 -0.78 -5.05 -10.43
N TYR A 95 -1.62 -4.21 -11.03
CA TYR A 95 -2.12 -4.34 -12.40
C TYR A 95 -1.71 -3.11 -13.22
N VAL A 96 -1.09 -3.32 -14.38
CA VAL A 96 -0.74 -2.23 -15.30
C VAL A 96 -1.98 -1.79 -16.09
N ALA A 97 -2.60 -0.70 -15.66
CA ALA A 97 -3.75 -0.13 -16.35
C ALA A 97 -3.35 0.62 -17.64
N GLU A 98 -2.17 1.25 -17.66
CA GLU A 98 -1.65 1.97 -18.83
C GLU A 98 -0.11 2.08 -18.78
N GLY A 99 0.53 2.05 -19.96
CA GLY A 99 1.96 2.27 -20.15
C GLY A 99 2.77 0.98 -20.28
N ASP A 100 4.08 1.16 -20.36
CA ASP A 100 5.10 0.11 -20.36
C ASP A 100 6.37 0.60 -19.65
N GLY A 101 7.15 -0.34 -19.14
CA GLY A 101 8.21 -0.03 -18.21
C GLY A 101 8.90 -1.26 -17.64
N TYR A 102 9.56 -1.08 -16.50
CA TYR A 102 10.15 -2.18 -15.76
C TYR A 102 10.11 -1.93 -14.25
N VAL A 103 10.21 -3.00 -13.48
CA VAL A 103 10.39 -2.97 -12.02
C VAL A 103 11.79 -3.49 -11.71
N LEU A 104 12.48 -2.81 -10.81
CA LEU A 104 13.66 -3.35 -10.14
C LEU A 104 13.21 -3.98 -8.82
N TYR A 105 13.68 -5.19 -8.56
CA TYR A 105 13.28 -6.05 -7.47
C TYR A 105 14.52 -6.60 -6.77
N GLN A 106 14.56 -6.58 -5.45
CA GLN A 106 15.70 -7.06 -4.67
C GLN A 106 15.22 -7.73 -3.38
N ASP A 107 15.44 -9.05 -3.29
CA ASP A 107 15.08 -9.87 -2.15
C ASP A 107 15.81 -9.39 -0.88
N CYS A 108 15.20 -9.63 0.27
CA CYS A 108 15.80 -9.32 1.56
C CYS A 108 15.79 -10.54 2.47
N ASP A 109 16.95 -10.84 3.05
CA ASP A 109 17.09 -11.82 4.12
C ASP A 109 16.39 -11.27 5.36
N VAL A 110 15.65 -12.14 6.05
CA VAL A 110 14.94 -11.82 7.30
C VAL A 110 15.48 -12.69 8.41
N GLU A 111 15.80 -12.05 9.53
CA GLU A 111 16.16 -12.73 10.77
C GLU A 111 15.16 -12.33 11.86
N ILE A 112 14.53 -13.33 12.48
CA ILE A 112 13.62 -13.15 13.62
C ILE A 112 14.23 -13.89 14.80
N THR A 113 14.81 -13.13 15.72
CA THR A 113 15.25 -13.61 17.04
C THR A 113 14.44 -12.87 18.11
N ASP A 114 15.11 -12.20 19.05
CA ASP A 114 14.48 -11.29 20.01
C ASP A 114 14.10 -9.94 19.35
N ALA A 115 14.65 -9.68 18.16
CA ALA A 115 14.34 -8.52 17.33
C ALA A 115 14.18 -8.94 15.87
N TYR A 116 13.32 -8.21 15.15
CA TYR A 116 13.15 -8.33 13.71
C TYR A 116 14.24 -7.53 12.98
N ARG A 117 15.00 -8.18 12.10
CA ARG A 117 16.04 -7.56 11.28
C ARG A 117 15.93 -8.03 9.84
N TRP A 118 16.43 -7.20 8.93
CA TRP A 118 16.45 -7.52 7.52
C TRP A 118 17.69 -6.93 6.83
N LYS A 119 18.09 -7.55 5.72
CA LYS A 119 19.20 -7.08 4.88
C LYS A 119 18.88 -7.34 3.41
N GLN A 120 19.15 -6.36 2.55
CA GLN A 120 19.07 -6.53 1.10
C GLN A 120 20.11 -7.55 0.61
N GLN A 121 19.69 -8.46 -0.26
CA GLN A 121 20.62 -9.33 -0.99
C GLN A 121 21.35 -8.53 -2.08
N ASP A 122 22.47 -9.04 -2.59
CA ASP A 122 23.28 -8.31 -3.58
C ASP A 122 22.62 -8.27 -4.98
N GLU A 123 21.82 -9.28 -5.31
CA GLU A 123 21.19 -9.40 -6.63
C GLU A 123 20.02 -8.42 -6.80
N VAL A 124 20.07 -7.61 -7.86
CA VAL A 124 18.93 -6.80 -8.32
C VAL A 124 18.37 -7.42 -9.59
N LYS A 125 17.12 -7.84 -9.53
CA LYS A 125 16.37 -8.41 -10.65
C LYS A 125 15.59 -7.30 -11.35
N ARG A 126 15.47 -7.42 -12.67
CA ARG A 126 14.64 -6.53 -13.50
C ARG A 126 13.57 -7.35 -14.19
N HIS A 127 12.34 -6.86 -14.13
CA HIS A 127 11.21 -7.43 -14.86
C HIS A 127 10.51 -6.34 -15.65
N ASP A 128 10.42 -6.51 -16.97
CA ASP A 128 9.68 -5.59 -17.84
C ASP A 128 8.19 -5.86 -17.74
N TRP A 129 7.38 -4.81 -17.85
CA TRP A 129 5.92 -4.87 -17.80
C TRP A 129 5.30 -3.97 -18.86
N LYS A 130 4.08 -4.29 -19.26
CA LYS A 130 3.24 -3.49 -20.15
C LYS A 130 1.77 -3.56 -19.74
N THR A 131 0.96 -2.72 -20.36
CA THR A 131 -0.48 -2.66 -20.14
C THR A 131 -1.13 -4.04 -20.19
N GLY A 132 -1.92 -4.36 -19.17
CA GLY A 132 -2.60 -5.65 -19.00
C GLY A 132 -1.84 -6.66 -18.14
N ASP A 133 -0.56 -6.45 -17.86
CA ASP A 133 0.22 -7.34 -17.01
C ASP A 133 -0.17 -7.20 -15.53
N VAL A 134 0.00 -8.29 -14.78
CA VAL A 134 -0.11 -8.34 -13.33
C VAL A 134 1.24 -8.77 -12.77
N PHE A 135 1.66 -8.13 -11.69
CA PHE A 135 2.86 -8.49 -10.96
C PHE A 135 2.58 -8.59 -9.47
N TYR A 136 3.29 -9.51 -8.85
CA TYR A 136 3.24 -9.78 -7.43
C TYR A 136 4.59 -9.39 -6.84
N ILE A 137 4.55 -8.58 -5.79
CA ILE A 137 5.69 -8.21 -4.98
C ILE A 137 5.61 -9.03 -3.68
N PRO A 138 6.48 -10.04 -3.53
CA PRO A 138 6.61 -10.79 -2.30
C PRO A 138 6.81 -9.92 -1.04
N PRO A 139 6.40 -10.45 0.12
CA PRO A 139 6.71 -9.88 1.43
C PRO A 139 8.19 -9.53 1.56
N ASN A 140 8.46 -8.39 2.17
CA ASN A 140 9.80 -7.95 2.53
C ASN A 140 10.74 -7.66 1.35
N THR A 141 10.23 -7.43 0.15
CA THR A 141 11.08 -7.13 -0.99
C THR A 141 11.22 -5.64 -1.23
N VAL A 142 12.44 -5.18 -1.48
CA VAL A 142 12.72 -3.86 -2.04
C VAL A 142 12.35 -3.81 -3.51
N HIS A 143 11.58 -2.80 -3.91
CA HIS A 143 11.15 -2.64 -5.29
C HIS A 143 10.93 -1.18 -5.71
N GLN A 144 11.02 -0.93 -7.02
CA GLN A 144 10.85 0.38 -7.64
C GLN A 144 10.40 0.26 -9.10
N PHE A 145 9.40 1.07 -9.50
CA PHE A 145 8.82 1.07 -10.83
C PHE A 145 9.37 2.20 -11.70
N PHE A 146 9.62 1.92 -12.97
CA PHE A 146 10.16 2.85 -13.95
C PHE A 146 9.26 2.87 -15.18
N ASN A 147 8.85 4.07 -15.61
CA ASN A 147 8.12 4.26 -16.86
C ASN A 147 9.11 4.43 -18.02
N SER A 148 9.08 3.53 -18.99
CA SER A 148 9.98 3.56 -20.15
C SER A 148 9.55 4.59 -21.21
N ASP A 149 8.27 5.00 -21.23
CA ASP A 149 7.75 5.94 -22.22
C ASP A 149 8.12 7.38 -21.83
N SER A 150 8.96 8.04 -22.65
CA SER A 150 9.40 9.43 -22.40
C SER A 150 8.31 10.48 -22.62
N GLU A 151 7.22 10.08 -23.29
CA GLU A 151 6.15 10.95 -23.76
C GLU A 151 4.83 10.73 -23.03
N ARG A 152 4.50 9.53 -22.55
CA ARG A 152 3.22 9.24 -21.88
C ARG A 152 3.40 8.74 -20.45
N PRO A 153 2.48 9.09 -19.52
CA PRO A 153 2.53 8.55 -18.16
C PRO A 153 2.10 7.08 -18.12
N ALA A 154 2.58 6.35 -17.10
CA ALA A 154 2.11 5.01 -16.78
C ALA A 154 1.15 5.04 -15.57
N ARG A 155 0.23 4.07 -15.51
CA ARG A 155 -0.76 3.93 -14.43
C ARG A 155 -0.81 2.49 -13.94
N LEU A 156 -0.45 2.29 -12.68
CA LEU A 156 -0.40 0.99 -12.03
C LEU A 156 -1.40 0.99 -10.88
N ILE A 157 -2.34 0.06 -10.84
CA ILE A 157 -3.23 -0.13 -9.69
C ILE A 157 -2.54 -1.07 -8.73
N SER A 158 -2.24 -0.62 -7.53
CA SER A 158 -1.72 -1.42 -6.42
C SER A 158 -2.84 -1.80 -5.47
N ALA A 159 -2.75 -3.02 -4.93
CA ALA A 159 -3.54 -3.50 -3.80
C ALA A 159 -2.64 -4.26 -2.80
N THR A 160 -2.82 -3.98 -1.52
CA THR A 160 -2.13 -4.68 -0.42
C THR A 160 -3.11 -5.03 0.69
N SER A 161 -2.82 -6.12 1.41
CA SER A 161 -3.60 -6.51 2.59
C SER A 161 -3.23 -5.65 3.79
N CYS A 162 -4.24 -5.06 4.45
CA CYS A 162 -4.04 -4.26 5.65
C CYS A 162 -3.75 -5.13 6.90
N ILE A 163 -3.73 -6.46 6.77
CA ILE A 163 -3.65 -7.35 7.93
C ILE A 163 -2.37 -7.14 8.75
N TYR A 164 -1.23 -6.92 8.09
CA TYR A 164 0.04 -6.63 8.77
C TYR A 164 -0.07 -5.36 9.61
N GLN A 165 -0.73 -4.32 9.09
CA GLN A 165 -1.00 -3.12 9.86
C GLN A 165 -1.91 -3.36 11.05
N LYS A 166 -3.02 -4.09 10.86
CA LYS A 166 -3.99 -4.39 11.93
C LYS A 166 -3.40 -5.26 13.04
N LEU A 167 -2.39 -6.07 12.74
CA LEU A 167 -1.66 -6.89 13.71
C LEU A 167 -0.49 -6.15 14.38
N GLY A 168 -0.25 -4.86 14.07
CA GLY A 168 0.88 -4.10 14.62
C GLY A 168 2.24 -4.48 14.01
N LEU A 169 2.22 -5.13 12.84
CA LEU A 169 3.39 -5.57 12.08
C LEU A 169 3.65 -4.68 10.84
N ASN A 170 3.10 -3.46 10.81
CA ASN A 170 3.33 -2.55 9.68
C ASN A 170 4.79 -2.07 9.68
N ASP A 171 5.59 -2.57 8.75
CA ASP A 171 6.96 -2.12 8.56
C ASP A 171 7.19 -1.78 7.09
N ILE A 172 7.11 -0.48 6.80
CA ILE A 172 7.31 0.12 5.48
C ILE A 172 8.52 1.06 5.57
N GLN A 173 9.51 0.86 4.70
CA GLN A 173 10.71 1.68 4.66
C GLN A 173 10.91 2.29 3.28
N GLN A 174 10.82 3.63 3.21
CA GLN A 174 11.10 4.39 2.01
C GLN A 174 12.61 4.66 1.89
N LEU A 175 13.24 4.05 0.89
CA LEU A 175 14.68 4.11 0.64
C LEU A 175 15.07 5.24 -0.31
N GLU A 176 14.23 5.52 -1.32
CA GLU A 176 14.40 6.64 -2.23
C GLU A 176 13.06 7.30 -2.51
N ASP A 177 13.06 8.63 -2.68
CA ASP A 177 11.87 9.38 -3.04
C ASP A 177 11.64 9.34 -4.56
N ALA A 178 10.37 9.47 -4.97
CA ALA A 178 10.00 9.72 -6.36
C ALA A 178 10.57 11.09 -6.82
N PRO A 179 11.02 11.24 -8.08
CA PRO A 179 11.62 12.48 -8.57
C PRO A 179 10.73 13.73 -8.42
N GLU A 180 9.41 13.55 -8.43
CA GLU A 180 8.42 14.63 -8.30
C GLU A 180 8.16 15.04 -6.86
N TYR A 181 8.52 14.21 -5.88
CA TYR A 181 8.21 14.49 -4.47
C TYR A 181 8.95 15.73 -3.97
N ARG A 182 8.23 16.61 -3.27
CA ARG A 182 8.79 17.81 -2.62
C ARG A 182 8.22 17.89 -1.20
N PRO A 183 9.08 17.90 -0.15
CA PRO A 183 8.61 18.03 1.22
C PRO A 183 7.73 19.27 1.43
N GLY A 184 6.57 19.09 2.06
CA GLY A 184 5.64 20.18 2.38
C GLY A 184 4.80 20.70 1.21
N VAL A 185 4.94 20.15 0.00
CA VAL A 185 4.14 20.54 -1.16
C VAL A 185 2.94 19.62 -1.31
N ALA A 186 1.73 20.18 -1.24
CA ALA A 186 0.49 19.46 -1.54
C ALA A 186 0.23 19.43 -3.05
N LEU A 187 -0.34 18.31 -3.52
CA LEU A 187 -0.76 18.17 -4.90
C LEU A 187 -2.01 19.05 -5.17
N ASN A 188 -2.07 19.71 -6.32
CA ASN A 188 -3.25 20.43 -6.81
C ASN A 188 -3.57 19.98 -8.25
N ASN A 189 -4.72 20.43 -8.78
CA ASN A 189 -5.18 20.02 -10.11
C ASN A 189 -4.19 20.40 -11.22
N ASP A 190 -3.57 21.58 -11.14
CA ASP A 190 -2.63 22.05 -12.17
C ASP A 190 -1.37 21.18 -12.21
N ASN A 191 -0.85 20.81 -11.03
CA ASN A 191 0.30 19.93 -10.91
C ASN A 191 -0.04 18.51 -11.36
N VAL A 192 -1.21 17.97 -11.04
CA VAL A 192 -1.68 16.67 -11.57
C VAL A 192 -1.66 16.71 -13.09
N VAL A 193 -2.29 17.71 -13.70
CA VAL A 193 -2.36 17.86 -15.15
C VAL A 193 -0.96 17.99 -15.74
N HIS A 194 -0.08 18.78 -15.11
CA HIS A 194 1.31 18.95 -15.53
C HIS A 194 2.07 17.62 -15.56
N TYR A 195 2.03 16.85 -14.47
CA TYR A 195 2.74 15.56 -14.36
C TYR A 195 2.17 14.48 -15.29
N MET A 196 0.87 14.54 -15.58
CA MET A 196 0.20 13.56 -16.44
C MET A 196 0.16 13.97 -17.91
N ARG A 197 0.70 15.13 -18.26
CA ARG A 197 0.65 15.63 -19.63
C ARG A 197 1.53 14.78 -20.53
N ALA A 198 0.93 14.20 -21.58
CA ALA A 198 1.71 13.60 -22.63
C ALA A 198 2.53 14.67 -23.37
N LYS A 199 3.83 14.43 -23.55
CA LYS A 199 4.67 15.28 -24.39
C LYS A 199 4.29 15.06 -25.86
N GLN A 200 4.38 16.10 -26.67
CA GLN A 200 4.12 16.00 -28.11
C GLN A 200 5.25 15.20 -28.75
N ARG A 201 4.92 14.05 -29.36
CA ARG A 201 5.86 13.32 -30.22
C ARG A 201 6.41 14.28 -31.27
N LYS A 202 7.73 14.53 -31.26
CA LYS A 202 8.38 15.17 -32.40
C LYS A 202 8.13 14.29 -33.63
N PRO A 203 7.69 14.84 -34.78
CA PRO A 203 7.58 14.06 -35.99
C PRO A 203 8.96 13.48 -36.31
N VAL A 204 9.00 12.17 -36.57
CA VAL A 204 10.20 11.50 -37.08
C VAL A 204 10.35 12.00 -38.52
N ASN A 205 11.38 12.79 -38.77
CA ASN A 205 11.82 13.15 -40.12
C ASN A 205 12.48 11.96 -40.80
#